data_AF-A0A922I1A3-F1
#
_entry.id   AF-A0A922I1A3-F1
#
_cell.length_a   1.000
_cell.length_b   1.000
_cell.length_c   1.000
_cell.angle_alpha   90.00
_cell.angle_beta   90.00
_cell.angle_gamma   90.00
#
_symmetry.space_group_name_H-M   'P 1'
#
loop_
_entity.id
_entity.type
_entity.pdbx_description
1 polymer ?
#
loop_
_entity_poly.entity_id
_entity_poly.type
_entity_poly.pdbx_seq_one_letter_code
_entity_poly.pdbx_strand_id
1 'polypeptide(L)'
;MGVDCMTFDNELELYKVRQLHHNAKMVLRIKVDDSHSVCRFSAKFGADLEQVPHLLQLAKKLGIEIVGCSFHVGSGCEDANSYQQAISNAKYVFDIGEKLGFNMTLLDIGGGFPGTSNAVIPFDDIVKVINESLDIYFPEFDSNGMKSKVKIIAEPGRYYVASAFTLVTNIIAKRSVRNNEGNLNNMYYINDGVYGSFNCIIFDHVQVYPNPFPTNNETLEGREYCLSTIWGPTCDSMDCINRDIILPVMHVGEWLVFREMGAYTLAAGTNFNGFKMPSLKYYVTGYTLSMLKTLRNWSKIYRIIEESDEFIEEDDSLFETFYFDKINQTDNLIQVH
;
A
#
# COMPACT_ATOMS: atom_id res chain seq x y z
N MET A 1 11.62 2.49 25.16
CA MET A 1 11.75 1.92 23.80
C MET A 1 12.86 2.69 23.11
N GLY A 2 13.95 2.03 22.71
CA GLY A 2 15.13 2.68 22.12
C GLY A 2 14.92 3.05 20.64
N VAL A 3 13.92 3.89 20.37
CA VAL A 3 13.64 4.44 19.04
C VAL A 3 14.19 5.86 19.01
N ASP A 4 15.30 6.04 18.31
CA ASP A 4 16.06 7.29 18.33
C ASP A 4 16.02 8.05 16.99
N CYS A 5 15.61 7.41 15.89
CA CYS A 5 15.53 8.05 14.58
C CYS A 5 14.11 8.54 14.31
N MET A 6 13.94 9.84 14.02
CA MET A 6 12.62 10.45 13.78
C MET A 6 12.70 11.52 12.68
N THR A 7 11.58 11.80 12.02
CA THR A 7 11.48 12.86 11.01
C THR A 7 10.98 14.17 11.62
N PHE A 8 11.29 15.29 10.98
CA PHE A 8 10.71 16.61 11.26
C PHE A 8 10.71 17.48 10.01
N ASP A 9 9.86 18.50 9.98
CA ASP A 9 9.75 19.46 8.87
C ASP A 9 9.47 20.90 9.33
N ASN A 10 9.45 21.16 10.63
CA ASN A 10 9.11 22.47 11.18
C ASN A 10 9.84 22.79 12.48
N GLU A 11 9.81 24.08 12.85
CA GLU A 11 10.52 24.64 14.00
C GLU A 11 10.03 24.09 15.34
N LEU A 12 8.71 23.98 15.50
CA LEU A 12 8.07 23.54 16.75
C LEU A 12 8.44 22.10 17.10
N GLU A 13 8.64 21.26 16.08
CA GLU A 13 9.09 19.88 16.26
C GLU A 13 10.49 19.82 16.86
N LEU A 14 11.41 20.71 16.44
CA LEU A 14 12.76 20.81 17.03
C LEU A 14 12.69 21.21 18.51
N TYR A 15 11.84 22.18 18.87
CA TYR A 15 11.65 22.53 20.28
C TYR A 15 11.08 21.38 21.10
N LYS A 16 10.12 20.64 20.56
CA LYS A 16 9.52 19.47 21.21
C LYS A 16 10.56 18.36 21.43
N VAL A 17 11.34 18.04 20.41
CA VAL A 17 12.44 17.06 20.50
C VAL A 17 13.49 17.53 21.51
N ARG A 18 13.87 18.81 21.49
CA ARG A 18 14.81 19.37 22.47
C ARG A 18 14.32 19.24 23.91
N GLN A 19 13.01 19.19 24.16
CA GLN A 19 12.45 19.02 25.51
C GLN A 19 12.29 17.55 25.90
N LEU A 20 11.91 16.68 24.96
CA LEU A 20 11.42 15.34 25.25
C LEU A 20 12.38 14.21 24.86
N HIS A 21 13.29 14.44 23.90
CA HIS A 21 14.19 13.42 23.38
C HIS A 21 15.54 13.99 22.94
N HIS A 22 16.42 14.26 23.91
CA HIS A 22 17.72 14.93 23.66
C HIS A 22 18.69 14.11 22.78
N ASN A 23 18.51 12.80 22.70
CA ASN A 23 19.40 11.90 21.95
C ASN A 23 18.80 11.50 20.58
N ALA A 24 17.71 12.15 20.16
CA ALA A 24 17.10 11.89 18.89
C ALA A 24 18.03 12.24 17.72
N LYS A 25 18.06 11.34 16.74
CA LYS A 25 18.68 11.50 15.44
C LYS A 25 17.60 11.93 14.46
N MET A 26 17.62 13.20 14.11
CA MET A 26 16.56 13.80 13.32
C MET A 26 16.86 13.74 11.83
N VAL A 27 15.83 13.45 11.04
CA VAL A 27 15.86 13.41 9.58
C VAL A 27 14.94 14.51 9.07
N LEU A 28 15.49 15.49 8.34
CA LEU A 28 14.70 16.60 7.82
C LEU A 28 13.88 16.13 6.62
N ARG A 29 12.55 16.16 6.72
CA ARG A 29 11.66 15.88 5.60
C ARG A 29 11.49 17.14 4.76
N ILE A 30 11.81 17.06 3.47
CA ILE A 30 11.56 18.15 2.52
C ILE A 30 10.29 17.91 1.71
N LYS A 31 9.71 19.02 1.27
CA LYS A 31 8.62 19.03 0.31
C LYS A 31 9.12 18.68 -1.08
N VAL A 32 8.27 18.03 -1.87
CA VAL A 32 8.56 17.65 -3.25
C VAL A 32 7.37 17.99 -4.14
N ASP A 33 7.59 18.00 -5.45
CA ASP A 33 6.49 18.01 -6.40
C ASP A 33 5.81 16.64 -6.39
N ASP A 34 4.58 16.58 -5.88
CA ASP A 34 3.73 15.40 -5.86
C ASP A 34 2.47 15.59 -6.73
N SER A 35 2.50 16.55 -7.65
CA SER A 35 1.37 16.85 -8.53
C SER A 35 0.96 15.67 -9.42
N HIS A 36 1.91 14.79 -9.74
CA HIS A 36 1.74 13.57 -10.51
C HIS A 36 1.41 12.33 -9.66
N SER A 37 1.08 12.50 -8.38
CA SER A 37 0.68 11.41 -7.50
C SER A 37 -0.81 11.41 -7.19
N VAL A 38 -1.36 10.19 -7.12
CA VAL A 38 -2.76 9.95 -6.73
C VAL A 38 -3.03 10.49 -5.33
N CYS A 39 -2.18 10.13 -4.36
CA CYS A 39 -2.26 10.68 -3.01
C CYS A 39 -1.10 11.65 -2.74
N ARG A 40 -1.45 12.92 -2.54
CA ARG A 40 -0.51 14.02 -2.32
C ARG A 40 -0.30 14.27 -0.83
N PHE A 41 0.96 14.45 -0.43
CA PHE A 41 1.37 14.65 0.97
C PHE A 41 2.08 15.98 1.21
N SER A 42 2.63 16.63 0.18
CA SER A 42 3.38 17.89 0.26
C SER A 42 2.55 19.08 0.73
N ALA A 43 1.21 19.00 0.63
CA ALA A 43 0.32 20.01 1.20
C ALA A 43 0.27 19.96 2.74
N LYS A 44 0.59 18.81 3.34
CA LYS A 44 0.53 18.56 4.78
C LYS A 44 1.90 18.50 5.44
N PHE A 45 2.91 17.98 4.73
CA PHE A 45 4.22 17.67 5.27
C PHE A 45 5.35 18.12 4.35
N GLY A 46 6.54 18.28 4.94
CA GLY A 46 7.77 18.62 4.25
C GLY A 46 8.08 20.11 4.29
N ALA A 47 9.32 20.45 4.65
CA ALA A 47 9.79 21.82 4.64
C ALA A 47 9.97 22.31 3.20
N ASP A 48 9.54 23.53 2.91
CA ASP A 48 9.94 24.22 1.68
C ASP A 48 11.48 24.39 1.69
N LEU A 49 12.11 24.31 0.52
CA LEU A 49 13.58 24.31 0.42
C LEU A 49 14.20 25.60 0.97
N GLU A 50 13.49 26.71 0.88
CA GLU A 50 13.89 28.01 1.41
C GLU A 50 13.99 28.01 2.94
N GLN A 51 13.27 27.12 3.63
CA GLN A 51 13.29 26.99 5.08
C GLN A 51 14.42 26.09 5.60
N VAL A 52 15.00 25.24 4.74
CA VAL A 52 16.05 24.27 5.12
C VAL A 52 17.22 24.94 5.85
N PRO A 53 17.82 26.06 5.35
CA PRO A 53 18.92 26.71 6.06
C PRO A 53 18.53 27.14 7.48
N HIS A 54 17.33 27.68 7.66
CA HIS A 54 16.85 28.14 8.95
C HIS A 54 16.65 26.98 9.93
N LEU A 55 15.99 25.90 9.50
CA LEU A 55 15.74 24.73 10.34
C LEU A 55 17.05 24.06 10.80
N LEU A 56 18.01 23.89 9.89
CA LEU A 56 19.31 23.30 10.23
C LEU A 56 20.13 24.19 11.18
N GLN A 57 20.11 25.52 10.99
CA GLN A 57 20.76 26.45 11.91
C GLN A 57 20.12 26.41 13.31
N LEU A 58 18.80 26.35 13.39
CA LEU A 58 18.12 26.23 14.68
C LEU A 58 18.45 24.91 15.36
N ALA A 59 18.42 23.78 14.64
CA ALA A 59 18.81 22.49 15.18
C ALA A 59 20.22 22.52 15.78
N LYS A 60 21.17 23.19 15.10
CA LYS A 60 22.53 23.38 15.59
C LYS A 60 22.55 24.20 16.89
N LYS A 61 21.80 25.31 16.95
CA LYS A 61 21.67 26.17 18.13
C LYS A 61 21.06 25.42 19.32
N LEU A 62 20.12 24.52 19.07
CA LEU A 62 19.47 23.69 20.09
C LEU A 62 20.30 22.48 20.51
N GLY A 63 21.38 22.17 19.79
CA GLY A 63 22.23 20.99 20.04
C GLY A 63 21.55 19.68 19.63
N ILE A 64 20.64 19.71 18.65
CA ILE A 64 19.95 18.54 18.12
C ILE A 64 20.79 17.93 17.00
N GLU A 65 20.94 16.60 17.01
CA GLU A 65 21.64 15.89 15.94
C GLU A 65 20.72 15.74 14.72
N ILE A 66 21.15 16.32 13.58
CA ILE A 66 20.54 16.04 12.27
C ILE A 66 21.44 15.04 11.56
N VAL A 67 20.84 13.92 11.13
CA VAL A 67 21.57 12.81 10.50
C VAL A 67 21.22 12.61 9.02
N GLY A 68 20.24 13.35 8.49
CA GLY A 68 19.76 13.03 7.16
C GLY A 68 18.65 13.90 6.61
N CYS A 69 18.23 13.52 5.40
CA CYS A 69 17.09 14.10 4.69
C CYS A 69 16.13 12.98 4.29
N SER A 70 14.83 13.24 4.34
CA SER A 70 13.80 12.38 3.77
C SER A 70 12.88 13.14 2.83
N PHE A 71 12.19 12.43 1.96
CA PHE A 71 11.11 12.96 1.15
C PHE A 71 10.09 11.87 0.83
N HIS A 72 8.95 12.23 0.27
CA HIS A 72 7.99 11.26 -0.26
C HIS A 72 7.23 11.88 -1.43
N VAL A 73 7.34 11.28 -2.61
CA VAL A 73 6.74 11.79 -3.87
C VAL A 73 5.23 11.61 -3.98
N GLY A 74 4.53 11.23 -2.91
CA GLY A 74 3.14 10.78 -2.94
C GLY A 74 2.94 9.29 -3.25
N SER A 75 1.73 8.77 -3.00
CA SER A 75 1.35 7.38 -3.36
C SER A 75 0.80 7.34 -4.77
N GLY A 76 1.17 6.30 -5.54
CA GLY A 76 0.77 6.19 -6.94
C GLY A 76 1.40 7.28 -7.79
N CYS A 77 2.72 7.44 -7.70
CA CYS A 77 3.46 8.43 -8.48
C CYS A 77 3.54 7.99 -9.94
N GLU A 78 3.05 8.84 -10.84
CA GLU A 78 2.99 8.61 -12.28
C GLU A 78 4.08 9.36 -13.05
N ASP A 79 5.10 9.90 -12.36
CA ASP A 79 6.26 10.53 -12.98
C ASP A 79 7.56 10.20 -12.21
N ALA A 80 8.41 9.36 -12.80
CA ALA A 80 9.68 8.97 -12.21
C ALA A 80 10.63 10.17 -11.97
N ASN A 81 10.51 11.26 -12.74
CA ASN A 81 11.37 12.45 -12.57
C ASN A 81 11.11 13.17 -11.23
N SER A 82 9.95 12.96 -10.61
CA SER A 82 9.66 13.46 -9.26
C SER A 82 10.68 12.94 -8.24
N TYR A 83 11.15 11.69 -8.39
CA TYR A 83 12.22 11.13 -7.56
C TYR A 83 13.58 11.77 -7.85
N GLN A 84 13.92 11.98 -9.13
CA GLN A 84 15.18 12.63 -9.50
C GLN A 84 15.28 14.02 -8.89
N GLN A 85 14.23 14.84 -9.01
CA GLN A 85 14.20 16.18 -8.45
C GLN A 85 14.30 16.14 -6.92
N ALA A 86 13.60 15.21 -6.27
CA ALA A 86 13.65 15.04 -4.82
C ALA A 86 15.04 14.63 -4.32
N ILE A 87 15.75 13.75 -5.03
CA ILE A 87 17.12 13.33 -4.71
C ILE A 87 18.09 14.52 -4.86
N SER A 88 17.96 15.29 -5.94
CA SER A 88 18.75 16.52 -6.15
C SER A 88 18.52 17.53 -5.01
N ASN A 89 17.26 17.73 -4.63
CA ASN A 89 16.89 18.61 -3.52
C ASN A 89 17.42 18.10 -2.17
N ALA A 90 17.40 16.78 -1.94
CA ALA A 90 18.00 16.19 -0.74
C ALA A 90 19.51 16.42 -0.70
N LYS A 91 20.21 16.39 -1.84
CA LYS A 91 21.64 16.71 -1.90
C LYS A 91 21.91 18.16 -1.47
N TYR A 92 21.07 19.11 -1.86
CA TYR A 92 21.14 20.49 -1.37
C TYR A 92 21.02 20.57 0.17
N VAL A 93 20.12 19.79 0.78
CA VAL A 93 19.97 19.70 2.24
C VAL A 93 21.24 19.15 2.89
N PHE A 94 21.80 18.07 2.33
CA PHE A 94 23.06 17.48 2.80
C PHE A 94 24.21 18.50 2.77
N ASP A 95 24.36 19.23 1.67
CA ASP A 95 25.43 20.22 1.52
C ASP A 95 25.34 21.35 2.55
N ILE A 96 24.14 21.80 2.91
CA ILE A 96 23.95 22.77 4.00
C ILE A 96 24.25 22.14 5.35
N GLY A 97 23.75 20.92 5.59
CA GLY A 97 23.96 20.19 6.83
C GLY A 97 25.45 20.00 7.13
N GLU A 98 26.21 19.54 6.15
CA GLU A 98 27.66 19.34 6.25
C GLU A 98 28.41 20.66 6.48
N LYS A 99 28.03 21.75 5.79
CA LYS A 99 28.59 23.10 6.03
C LYS A 99 28.36 23.61 7.45
N LEU A 100 27.24 23.24 8.07
CA LEU A 100 26.94 23.53 9.48
C LEU A 100 27.59 22.53 10.45
N GLY A 101 28.35 21.56 9.94
CA GLY A 101 29.05 20.56 10.70
C GLY A 101 28.15 19.46 11.26
N PHE A 102 27.06 19.11 10.59
CA PHE A 102 26.32 17.88 10.84
C PHE A 102 26.96 16.70 10.13
N ASN A 103 26.84 15.51 10.73
CA ASN A 103 27.28 14.25 10.12
C ASN A 103 26.09 13.60 9.40
N MET A 104 25.83 14.04 8.17
CA MET A 104 24.72 13.56 7.37
C MET A 104 25.03 12.15 6.83
N THR A 105 24.28 11.15 7.30
CA THR A 105 24.55 9.71 7.06
C THR A 105 23.33 8.93 6.61
N LEU A 106 22.15 9.57 6.49
CA LEU A 106 20.91 8.89 6.12
C LEU A 106 20.17 9.67 5.04
N LEU A 107 19.95 9.03 3.90
CA LEU A 107 18.98 9.48 2.90
C LEU A 107 17.80 8.52 2.94
N ASP A 108 16.60 9.06 3.07
CA ASP A 108 15.36 8.30 2.98
C ASP A 108 14.54 8.77 1.79
N ILE A 109 14.37 7.89 0.80
CA ILE A 109 13.69 8.21 -0.45
C ILE A 109 12.16 8.01 -0.37
N GLY A 110 11.65 7.64 0.80
CA GLY A 110 10.22 7.46 1.06
C GLY A 110 9.61 6.29 0.29
N GLY A 111 8.31 6.39 0.04
CA GLY A 111 7.52 5.39 -0.69
C GLY A 111 7.07 5.88 -2.07
N GLY A 112 5.87 5.48 -2.47
CA GLY A 112 5.25 5.87 -3.74
C GLY A 112 5.31 4.82 -4.85
N PHE A 113 6.14 3.80 -4.66
CA PHE A 113 6.31 2.68 -5.58
C PHE A 113 4.98 1.93 -5.84
N PRO A 114 4.72 1.53 -7.10
CA PRO A 114 3.53 0.74 -7.44
C PRO A 114 3.62 -0.66 -6.82
N GLY A 115 2.47 -1.24 -6.46
CA GLY A 115 2.40 -2.61 -5.92
C GLY A 115 1.78 -3.64 -6.87
N THR A 116 1.49 -3.24 -8.10
CA THR A 116 0.81 -4.06 -9.10
C THR A 116 1.43 -3.81 -10.48
N SER A 117 1.32 -4.78 -11.38
CA SER A 117 1.90 -4.71 -12.74
C SER A 117 1.16 -3.75 -13.66
N ASN A 118 -0.05 -3.34 -13.31
CA ASN A 118 -0.92 -2.49 -14.13
C ASN A 118 -0.74 -0.98 -13.83
N ALA A 119 0.29 -0.62 -13.07
CA ALA A 119 0.59 0.76 -12.77
C ALA A 119 0.97 1.55 -14.04
N VAL A 120 0.65 2.85 -14.06
CA VAL A 120 0.94 3.76 -15.18
C VAL A 120 2.43 3.79 -15.51
N ILE A 121 3.28 3.81 -14.49
CA ILE A 121 4.73 3.63 -14.62
C ILE A 121 5.13 2.33 -13.89
N PRO A 122 5.83 1.39 -14.56
CA PRO A 122 6.38 0.21 -13.92
C PRO A 122 7.40 0.53 -12.83
N PHE A 123 7.50 -0.35 -11.83
CA PHE A 123 8.48 -0.22 -10.75
C PHE A 123 9.93 -0.10 -11.27
N ASP A 124 10.30 -0.91 -12.26
CA ASP A 124 11.67 -0.96 -12.78
C ASP A 124 12.10 0.37 -13.44
N ASP A 125 11.16 1.07 -14.08
CA ASP A 125 11.42 2.37 -14.70
C ASP A 125 11.66 3.45 -13.63
N ILE A 126 10.89 3.43 -12.54
CA ILE A 126 11.11 4.31 -11.38
C ILE A 126 12.48 4.03 -10.76
N VAL A 127 12.80 2.75 -10.52
CA VAL A 127 14.07 2.34 -9.91
C VAL A 127 15.26 2.72 -10.78
N LYS A 128 15.14 2.63 -12.10
CA LYS A 128 16.19 3.07 -13.02
C LYS A 128 16.52 4.55 -12.83
N VAL A 129 15.51 5.43 -12.84
CA VAL A 129 15.70 6.87 -12.64
C VAL A 129 16.27 7.19 -11.25
N ILE A 130 15.81 6.47 -10.22
CA ILE A 130 16.34 6.60 -8.86
C ILE A 130 17.83 6.23 -8.83
N ASN A 131 18.20 5.06 -9.35
CA ASN A 131 19.60 4.60 -9.34
C ASN A 131 20.52 5.58 -10.08
N GLU A 132 20.13 6.02 -11.28
CA GLU A 132 20.89 7.02 -12.04
C GLU A 132 21.05 8.33 -11.26
N SER A 133 20.00 8.77 -10.55
CA SER A 133 20.05 9.97 -9.71
C SER A 133 20.92 9.79 -8.47
N LEU A 134 20.85 8.62 -7.81
CA LEU A 134 21.69 8.32 -6.65
C LEU A 134 23.17 8.25 -7.04
N ASP A 135 23.51 7.68 -8.19
CA ASP A 135 24.88 7.65 -8.70
C ASP A 135 25.45 9.06 -8.93
N ILE A 136 24.60 10.02 -9.32
CA ILE A 136 24.98 11.42 -9.54
C ILE A 136 25.13 12.17 -8.21
N TYR A 137 24.12 12.09 -7.34
CA TYR A 137 24.01 12.97 -6.16
C TYR A 137 24.56 12.37 -4.87
N PHE A 138 24.56 11.04 -4.76
CA PHE A 138 25.00 10.26 -3.59
C PHE A 138 25.88 9.08 -4.00
N PRO A 139 26.98 9.31 -4.75
CA PRO A 139 27.82 8.23 -5.28
C PRO A 139 28.39 7.35 -4.17
N GLU A 140 28.56 6.05 -4.45
CA GLU A 140 29.13 5.11 -3.48
C GLU A 140 30.56 5.48 -3.10
N PHE A 141 31.32 6.12 -3.99
CA PHE A 141 32.70 6.55 -3.76
C PHE A 141 32.86 8.03 -4.14
N ASP A 142 33.57 8.79 -3.30
CA ASP A 142 33.93 10.16 -3.61
C ASP A 142 35.06 10.23 -4.67
N SER A 143 35.42 11.46 -5.09
CA SER A 143 36.48 11.69 -6.08
C SER A 143 37.87 11.18 -5.65
N ASN A 144 38.06 10.87 -4.37
CA ASN A 144 39.30 10.33 -3.80
C ASN A 144 39.22 8.80 -3.60
N GLY A 145 38.13 8.15 -4.01
CA GLY A 145 37.90 6.72 -3.86
C GLY A 145 37.46 6.30 -2.45
N MET A 146 37.05 7.25 -1.59
CA MET A 146 36.55 6.94 -0.26
C MET A 146 35.07 6.57 -0.32
N LYS A 147 34.71 5.46 0.32
CA LYS A 147 33.32 5.00 0.37
C LYS A 147 32.42 5.97 1.14
N SER A 148 31.30 6.34 0.54
CA SER A 148 30.25 7.16 1.14
C SER A 148 29.74 6.52 2.43
N LYS A 149 29.50 7.37 3.44
CA LYS A 149 28.89 6.97 4.71
C LYS A 149 27.37 7.07 4.67
N VAL A 150 26.80 7.56 3.57
CA VAL A 150 25.35 7.73 3.43
C VAL A 150 24.70 6.38 3.25
N LYS A 151 23.88 5.99 4.22
CA LYS A 151 22.95 4.88 4.10
C LYS A 151 21.69 5.39 3.40
N ILE A 152 21.28 4.69 2.35
CA ILE A 152 20.04 4.98 1.65
C ILE A 152 18.99 3.97 2.11
N ILE A 153 17.82 4.47 2.52
CA ILE A 153 16.66 3.66 2.88
C ILE A 153 15.45 4.15 2.08
N ALA A 154 14.38 3.35 2.10
CA ALA A 154 13.08 3.69 1.53
C ALA A 154 11.97 3.21 2.47
N GLU A 155 10.76 3.73 2.27
CA GLU A 155 9.55 3.41 3.03
C GLU A 155 8.44 2.77 2.14
N PRO A 156 8.71 1.68 1.41
CA PRO A 156 7.73 1.03 0.55
C PRO A 156 6.59 0.39 1.36
N GLY A 157 5.38 0.92 1.24
CA GLY A 157 4.15 0.31 1.75
C GLY A 157 3.47 -0.58 0.70
N ARG A 158 2.67 0.06 -0.16
CA ARG A 158 1.87 -0.58 -1.23
C ARG A 158 2.65 -1.62 -2.03
N TYR A 159 3.89 -1.30 -2.40
CA TYR A 159 4.79 -2.16 -3.17
C TYR A 159 4.82 -3.60 -2.68
N TYR A 160 4.92 -3.81 -1.36
CA TYR A 160 5.07 -5.16 -0.81
C TYR A 160 3.78 -5.97 -0.78
N VAL A 161 2.63 -5.31 -0.63
CA VAL A 161 1.41 -5.98 -0.14
C VAL A 161 0.24 -5.91 -1.10
N ALA A 162 0.20 -4.95 -2.04
CA ALA A 162 -1.01 -4.70 -2.83
C ALA A 162 -1.51 -5.94 -3.57
N SER A 163 -0.65 -6.60 -4.35
CA SER A 163 -0.98 -7.80 -5.12
C SER A 163 -1.09 -9.08 -4.28
N ALA A 164 -0.61 -9.07 -3.04
CA ALA A 164 -0.56 -10.26 -2.19
C ALA A 164 -1.94 -10.69 -1.65
N PHE A 165 -2.95 -9.82 -1.72
CA PHE A 165 -4.29 -10.09 -1.19
C PHE A 165 -5.34 -10.09 -2.29
N THR A 166 -6.19 -11.11 -2.24
CA THR A 166 -7.42 -11.20 -3.03
C THR A 166 -8.60 -11.22 -2.06
N LEU A 167 -9.52 -10.27 -2.22
CA LEU A 167 -10.75 -10.21 -1.44
C LEU A 167 -11.85 -10.97 -2.16
N VAL A 168 -12.55 -11.83 -1.44
CA VAL A 168 -13.69 -12.61 -1.96
C VAL A 168 -14.93 -12.23 -1.18
N THR A 169 -15.99 -11.85 -1.88
CA THR A 169 -17.24 -11.36 -1.30
C THR A 169 -18.43 -12.11 -1.85
N ASN A 170 -19.46 -12.31 -1.02
CA ASN A 170 -20.67 -13.02 -1.40
C ASN A 170 -21.78 -12.03 -1.76
N ILE A 171 -22.54 -12.31 -2.82
CA ILE A 171 -23.76 -11.57 -3.15
C ILE A 171 -24.86 -12.00 -2.18
N ILE A 172 -25.16 -11.13 -1.21
CA ILE A 172 -26.16 -11.38 -0.17
C ILE A 172 -27.57 -10.92 -0.54
N ALA A 173 -27.69 -9.99 -1.49
CA ALA A 173 -28.98 -9.59 -2.05
C ALA A 173 -28.84 -9.10 -3.49
N LYS A 174 -29.94 -9.15 -4.22
CA LYS A 174 -30.06 -8.66 -5.59
C LYS A 174 -31.36 -7.89 -5.79
N ARG A 175 -31.31 -6.80 -6.55
CA ARG A 175 -32.51 -6.18 -7.15
C ARG A 175 -32.32 -6.06 -8.65
N SER A 176 -33.39 -6.24 -9.39
CA SER A 176 -33.41 -6.08 -10.84
C SER A 176 -34.42 -5.01 -11.19
N VAL A 177 -33.96 -3.97 -11.88
CA VAL A 177 -34.77 -2.83 -12.31
C VAL A 177 -34.69 -2.76 -13.82
N ARG A 178 -35.81 -2.53 -14.51
CA ARG A 178 -35.79 -2.20 -15.93
C ARG A 178 -35.86 -0.69 -16.09
N ASN A 179 -34.99 -0.12 -16.92
CA ASN A 179 -35.09 1.30 -17.27
C ASN A 179 -36.30 1.55 -18.21
N ASN A 180 -36.57 2.81 -18.55
CA ASN A 180 -37.69 3.18 -19.42
C ASN A 180 -37.61 2.59 -20.84
N GLU A 181 -36.42 2.15 -21.26
CA GLU A 181 -36.15 1.51 -22.55
C GLU A 181 -36.29 -0.03 -22.48
N GLY A 182 -36.61 -0.57 -21.30
CA GLY A 182 -36.74 -2.00 -21.06
C GLY A 182 -35.42 -2.71 -20.72
N ASN A 183 -34.28 -2.01 -20.74
CA ASN A 183 -32.96 -2.56 -20.45
C ASN A 183 -32.85 -2.94 -18.97
N LEU A 184 -32.30 -4.13 -18.72
CA LEU A 184 -32.08 -4.64 -17.37
C LEU A 184 -30.93 -3.90 -16.70
N ASN A 185 -31.15 -3.44 -15.46
CA ASN A 185 -30.13 -2.92 -14.55
C ASN A 185 -30.20 -3.72 -13.24
N ASN A 186 -29.10 -4.37 -12.88
CA ASN A 186 -29.00 -5.16 -11.66
C ASN A 186 -28.27 -4.40 -10.55
N MET A 187 -28.78 -4.51 -9.33
CA MET A 187 -28.10 -4.04 -8.13
C MET A 187 -27.71 -5.26 -7.30
N TYR A 188 -26.42 -5.46 -7.11
CA TYR A 188 -25.88 -6.52 -6.25
C TYR A 188 -25.42 -5.90 -4.94
N TYR A 189 -25.79 -6.53 -3.82
CA TYR A 189 -25.36 -6.14 -2.49
C TYR A 189 -24.45 -7.23 -1.98
N ILE A 190 -23.23 -6.87 -1.61
CA ILE A 190 -22.22 -7.82 -1.12
C ILE A 190 -21.96 -7.63 0.37
N ASN A 191 -21.28 -8.59 0.98
CA ASN A 191 -21.03 -8.65 2.42
C ASN A 191 -19.79 -7.88 2.92
N ASP A 192 -19.21 -7.00 2.09
CA ASP A 192 -18.18 -6.05 2.47
C ASP A 192 -18.39 -4.74 1.68
N GLY A 193 -17.93 -3.61 2.20
CA GLY A 193 -18.30 -2.29 1.68
C GLY A 193 -17.24 -1.22 1.86
N VAL A 194 -17.59 0.01 1.53
CA VAL A 194 -16.74 1.20 1.61
C VAL A 194 -16.29 1.47 3.05
N TYR A 195 -17.06 1.05 4.05
CA TYR A 195 -16.67 1.16 5.45
C TYR A 195 -15.76 0.03 5.95
N GLY A 196 -15.67 -1.06 5.19
CA GLY A 196 -14.81 -2.22 5.43
C GLY A 196 -13.59 -2.17 4.52
N SER A 197 -13.38 -3.19 3.68
CA SER A 197 -12.17 -3.29 2.84
C SER A 197 -12.13 -2.29 1.67
N PHE A 198 -13.28 -1.81 1.20
CA PHE A 198 -13.37 -0.90 0.05
C PHE A 198 -13.21 0.58 0.40
N ASN A 199 -12.80 0.90 1.64
CA ASN A 199 -12.48 2.27 2.03
C ASN A 199 -11.35 2.88 1.18
N CYS A 200 -10.51 2.04 0.56
CA CYS A 200 -9.48 2.42 -0.40
C CYS A 200 -10.03 3.21 -1.60
N ILE A 201 -11.30 3.04 -1.99
CA ILE A 201 -11.93 3.84 -3.05
C ILE A 201 -12.01 5.31 -2.64
N ILE A 202 -12.28 5.56 -1.36
CA ILE A 202 -12.48 6.91 -0.82
C ILE A 202 -11.15 7.54 -0.39
N PHE A 203 -10.34 6.82 0.37
CA PHE A 203 -9.13 7.37 1.00
C PHE A 203 -7.87 7.23 0.16
N ASP A 204 -7.85 6.25 -0.76
CA ASP A 204 -6.68 5.89 -1.55
C ASP A 204 -6.92 5.99 -3.06
N HIS A 205 -8.14 6.40 -3.46
CA HIS A 205 -8.59 6.60 -4.83
C HIS A 205 -8.37 5.38 -5.75
N VAL A 206 -8.43 4.17 -5.17
CA VAL A 206 -8.25 2.93 -5.93
C VAL A 206 -9.50 2.63 -6.73
N GLN A 207 -9.30 2.27 -8.00
CA GLN A 207 -10.35 1.64 -8.81
C GLN A 207 -10.32 0.13 -8.59
N VAL A 208 -11.44 -0.42 -8.15
CA VAL A 208 -11.59 -1.87 -7.93
C VAL A 208 -12.43 -2.49 -9.03
N TYR A 209 -12.05 -3.70 -9.43
CA TYR A 209 -12.69 -4.43 -10.52
C TYR A 209 -13.25 -5.76 -10.02
N PRO A 210 -14.58 -5.96 -10.07
CA PRO A 210 -15.19 -7.22 -9.67
C PRO A 210 -14.92 -8.30 -10.72
N ASN A 211 -14.46 -9.46 -10.28
CA ASN A 211 -14.37 -10.67 -11.11
C ASN A 211 -15.50 -11.62 -10.69
N PRO A 212 -16.53 -11.82 -11.54
CA PRO A 212 -17.64 -12.71 -11.23
C PRO A 212 -17.17 -14.16 -11.08
N PHE A 213 -17.60 -14.81 -10.01
CA PHE A 213 -17.27 -16.19 -9.72
C PHE A 213 -18.55 -16.97 -9.34
N PRO A 214 -19.15 -17.71 -10.29
CA PRO A 214 -20.38 -18.47 -10.04
C PRO A 214 -20.11 -19.70 -9.16
N THR A 215 -21.14 -20.15 -8.43
CA THR A 215 -21.06 -21.34 -7.56
C THR A 215 -21.34 -22.65 -8.31
N ASN A 216 -21.02 -23.79 -7.70
CA ASN A 216 -21.47 -25.12 -8.15
C ASN A 216 -21.01 -25.53 -9.58
N ASN A 217 -19.81 -25.12 -9.99
CA ASN A 217 -19.26 -25.37 -11.33
C ASN A 217 -20.13 -24.80 -12.47
N GLU A 218 -21.02 -23.86 -12.19
CA GLU A 218 -21.74 -23.14 -13.23
C GLU A 218 -20.76 -22.28 -14.04
N THR A 219 -21.06 -22.10 -15.32
CA THR A 219 -20.28 -21.24 -16.21
C THR A 219 -20.94 -19.87 -16.36
N LEU A 220 -20.10 -18.86 -16.62
CA LEU A 220 -20.57 -17.54 -17.05
C LEU A 220 -21.00 -17.55 -18.53
N GLU A 221 -20.65 -18.60 -19.28
CA GLU A 221 -20.98 -18.74 -20.69
C GLU A 221 -22.50 -18.75 -20.91
N GLY A 222 -22.96 -17.94 -21.86
CA GLY A 222 -24.39 -17.81 -22.19
C GLY A 222 -25.20 -16.94 -21.22
N ARG A 223 -24.61 -16.42 -20.14
CA ARG A 223 -25.29 -15.44 -19.26
C ARG A 223 -25.46 -14.10 -19.98
N GLU A 224 -26.62 -13.48 -19.81
CA GLU A 224 -26.88 -12.11 -20.28
C GLU A 224 -25.95 -11.14 -19.56
N TYR A 225 -25.41 -10.15 -20.26
CA TYR A 225 -24.63 -9.06 -19.67
C TYR A 225 -25.49 -7.82 -19.60
N CYS A 226 -25.49 -7.16 -18.45
CA CYS A 226 -26.34 -6.00 -18.21
C CYS A 226 -25.64 -4.97 -17.33
N LEU A 227 -26.16 -3.75 -17.38
CA LEU A 227 -25.72 -2.68 -16.51
C LEU A 227 -25.95 -3.08 -15.05
N SER A 228 -24.97 -2.82 -14.21
CA SER A 228 -24.95 -3.31 -12.84
C SER A 228 -24.33 -2.30 -11.89
N THR A 229 -24.83 -2.27 -10.66
CA THR A 229 -24.26 -1.51 -9.54
C THR A 229 -23.96 -2.46 -8.38
N ILE A 230 -22.78 -2.35 -7.77
CA ILE A 230 -22.37 -3.12 -6.59
C ILE A 230 -22.41 -2.21 -5.37
N TRP A 231 -23.14 -2.64 -4.36
CA TRP A 231 -23.34 -1.99 -3.08
C TRP A 231 -22.71 -2.79 -1.95
N GLY A 232 -22.21 -2.10 -0.94
CA GLY A 232 -21.83 -2.75 0.32
C GLY A 232 -23.04 -3.05 1.21
N PRO A 233 -22.81 -3.64 2.40
CA PRO A 233 -23.87 -4.17 3.24
C PRO A 233 -24.51 -3.15 4.19
N THR A 234 -23.98 -1.92 4.26
CA THR A 234 -24.43 -0.95 5.26
C THR A 234 -25.76 -0.27 4.89
N CYS A 235 -26.34 0.46 5.84
CA CYS A 235 -27.57 1.23 5.60
C CYS A 235 -27.31 2.59 4.94
N ASP A 236 -26.06 2.90 4.57
CA ASP A 236 -25.68 4.18 3.99
C ASP A 236 -25.73 4.14 2.46
N SER A 237 -26.39 5.13 1.85
CA SER A 237 -26.41 5.35 0.41
C SER A 237 -25.06 5.66 -0.24
N MET A 238 -24.04 5.98 0.55
CA MET A 238 -22.67 6.18 0.08
C MET A 238 -21.87 4.89 -0.01
N ASP A 239 -22.39 3.78 0.53
CA ASP A 239 -21.75 2.46 0.47
C ASP A 239 -21.92 1.78 -0.89
N CYS A 240 -21.37 2.42 -1.92
CA CYS A 240 -21.43 1.99 -3.30
C CYS A 240 -20.01 1.78 -3.84
N ILE A 241 -19.72 0.56 -4.29
CA ILE A 241 -18.37 0.13 -4.68
C ILE A 241 -18.15 0.39 -6.17
N ASN A 242 -19.07 -0.06 -7.02
CA ASN A 242 -19.02 0.17 -8.46
C ASN A 242 -20.39 0.64 -8.97
N ARG A 243 -20.41 1.71 -9.76
CA ARG A 243 -21.62 2.21 -10.44
C ARG A 243 -21.51 1.94 -11.94
N ASP A 244 -22.64 1.59 -12.54
CA ASP A 244 -22.83 1.51 -13.99
C ASP A 244 -21.77 0.66 -14.73
N ILE A 245 -21.44 -0.50 -14.15
CA ILE A 245 -20.53 -1.48 -14.76
C ILE A 245 -21.31 -2.55 -15.50
N ILE A 246 -20.74 -3.13 -16.56
CA ILE A 246 -21.33 -4.26 -17.27
C ILE A 246 -20.88 -5.56 -16.62
N LEU A 247 -21.85 -6.37 -16.16
CA LEU A 247 -21.59 -7.68 -15.56
C LEU A 247 -22.52 -8.73 -16.16
N PRO A 248 -22.09 -10.02 -16.19
CA PRO A 248 -23.03 -11.11 -16.41
C PRO A 248 -24.10 -11.08 -15.31
N VAL A 249 -25.30 -11.57 -15.61
CA VAL A 249 -26.34 -11.74 -14.60
C VAL A 249 -25.84 -12.72 -13.54
N MET A 250 -25.76 -12.25 -12.29
CA MET A 250 -25.34 -13.03 -11.12
C MET A 250 -26.52 -13.30 -10.19
N HIS A 251 -26.36 -14.24 -9.27
CA HIS A 251 -27.37 -14.69 -8.32
C HIS A 251 -26.90 -14.53 -6.87
N VAL A 252 -27.86 -14.45 -5.94
CA VAL A 252 -27.59 -14.45 -4.50
C VAL A 252 -26.90 -15.77 -4.14
N GLY A 253 -25.83 -15.68 -3.35
CA GLY A 253 -24.97 -16.81 -3.01
C GLY A 253 -23.74 -16.96 -3.90
N GLU A 254 -23.69 -16.30 -5.07
CA GLU A 254 -22.48 -16.28 -5.91
C GLU A 254 -21.44 -15.27 -5.40
N TRP A 255 -20.21 -15.39 -5.90
CA TRP A 255 -19.07 -14.66 -5.38
C TRP A 255 -18.59 -13.59 -6.37
N LEU A 256 -18.09 -12.49 -5.82
CA LEU A 256 -17.32 -11.48 -6.54
C LEU A 256 -15.93 -11.40 -5.94
N VAL A 257 -14.93 -11.54 -6.80
CA VAL A 257 -13.50 -11.61 -6.44
C VAL A 257 -12.81 -10.31 -6.86
N PHE A 258 -12.11 -9.69 -5.93
CA PHE A 258 -11.39 -8.43 -6.12
C PHE A 258 -9.90 -8.69 -5.84
N ARG A 259 -9.09 -8.67 -6.90
CA ARG A 259 -7.63 -8.84 -6.80
C ARG A 259 -6.98 -7.53 -6.34
N GLU A 260 -5.72 -7.61 -5.93
CA GLU A 260 -4.89 -6.45 -5.60
C GLU A 260 -5.40 -5.63 -4.38
N MET A 261 -6.07 -6.29 -3.43
CA MET A 261 -6.75 -5.68 -2.29
C MET A 261 -5.91 -5.62 -1.01
N GLY A 262 -4.57 -5.59 -1.11
CA GLY A 262 -3.70 -5.68 0.06
C GLY A 262 -3.22 -4.37 0.69
N ALA A 263 -3.28 -3.26 -0.06
CA ALA A 263 -2.78 -1.97 0.40
C ALA A 263 -3.93 -1.01 0.73
N TYR A 264 -3.88 -0.40 1.92
CA TYR A 264 -4.85 0.61 2.39
C TYR A 264 -6.31 0.13 2.36
N THR A 265 -6.53 -1.17 2.55
CA THR A 265 -7.85 -1.81 2.66
C THR A 265 -8.14 -2.09 4.14
N LEU A 266 -7.78 -3.26 4.65
CA LEU A 266 -8.04 -3.68 6.03
C LEU A 266 -7.48 -2.71 7.09
N ALA A 267 -6.36 -2.06 6.77
CA ALA A 267 -5.69 -1.12 7.67
C ALA A 267 -6.56 0.08 8.10
N ALA A 268 -7.55 0.47 7.29
CA ALA A 268 -8.46 1.59 7.57
C ALA A 268 -9.94 1.16 7.63
N GLY A 269 -10.20 -0.15 7.61
CA GLY A 269 -11.55 -0.70 7.73
C GLY A 269 -12.12 -0.56 9.14
N THR A 270 -13.44 -0.48 9.23
CA THR A 270 -14.18 -0.33 10.49
C THR A 270 -15.31 -1.35 10.58
N ASN A 271 -15.82 -1.59 11.78
CA ASN A 271 -17.03 -2.41 11.99
C ASN A 271 -18.31 -1.55 12.01
N PHE A 272 -18.40 -0.53 11.15
CA PHE A 272 -19.59 0.30 11.03
C PHE A 272 -20.82 -0.56 10.68
N ASN A 273 -21.99 -0.19 11.20
CA ASN A 273 -23.20 -1.01 11.18
C ASN A 273 -23.09 -2.43 11.78
N GLY A 274 -22.00 -2.75 12.47
CA GLY A 274 -21.80 -4.05 13.12
C GLY A 274 -21.33 -5.17 12.19
N PHE A 275 -21.00 -4.87 10.93
CA PHE A 275 -20.38 -5.83 10.02
C PHE A 275 -18.93 -6.08 10.43
N LYS A 276 -18.52 -7.34 10.48
CA LYS A 276 -17.14 -7.71 10.84
C LYS A 276 -16.24 -7.57 9.62
N MET A 277 -14.99 -7.19 9.85
CA MET A 277 -13.93 -7.32 8.85
C MET A 277 -13.78 -8.78 8.38
N PRO A 278 -13.42 -9.02 7.11
CA PRO A 278 -13.24 -10.37 6.57
C PRO A 278 -12.10 -11.10 7.29
N SER A 279 -12.24 -12.42 7.44
CA SER A 279 -11.18 -13.28 7.95
C SER A 279 -10.02 -13.35 6.97
N LEU A 280 -8.80 -13.34 7.49
CA LEU A 280 -7.61 -13.54 6.69
C LEU A 280 -7.26 -15.03 6.62
N LYS A 281 -6.68 -15.43 5.50
CA LYS A 281 -6.08 -16.76 5.33
C LYS A 281 -4.76 -16.55 4.62
N TYR A 282 -3.69 -17.09 5.20
CA TYR A 282 -2.33 -16.87 4.72
C TYR A 282 -1.83 -18.12 4.01
N TYR A 283 -1.35 -17.95 2.79
CA TYR A 283 -0.90 -19.03 1.93
C TYR A 283 0.55 -18.81 1.57
N VAL A 284 1.32 -19.89 1.58
CA VAL A 284 2.67 -19.89 1.02
C VAL A 284 2.85 -21.15 0.20
N THR A 285 3.51 -21.02 -0.94
CA THR A 285 3.97 -22.18 -1.70
C THR A 285 5.19 -22.81 -1.05
N GLY A 286 5.39 -24.11 -1.25
CA GLY A 286 6.62 -24.79 -0.80
C GLY A 286 7.90 -24.13 -1.35
N TYR A 287 7.86 -23.63 -2.60
CA TYR A 287 8.94 -22.83 -3.19
C TYR A 287 9.21 -21.53 -2.42
N THR A 288 8.18 -20.72 -2.18
CA THR A 288 8.31 -19.45 -1.46
C THR A 288 8.79 -19.68 -0.02
N LEU A 289 8.26 -20.71 0.66
CA LEU A 289 8.71 -21.09 2.00
C LEU A 289 10.20 -21.47 2.02
N SER A 290 10.66 -22.19 0.99
CA SER A 290 12.07 -22.53 0.82
C SER A 290 12.94 -21.29 0.64
N MET A 291 12.46 -20.29 -0.12
CA MET A 291 13.16 -18.99 -0.23
C MET A 291 13.20 -18.26 1.12
N LEU A 292 12.08 -18.19 1.85
CA LEU A 292 12.01 -17.52 3.15
C LEU A 292 12.99 -18.11 4.18
N LYS A 293 13.21 -19.44 4.15
CA LYS A 293 14.20 -20.14 4.99
C LYS A 293 15.64 -19.67 4.77
N THR A 294 15.96 -19.10 3.61
CA THR A 294 17.30 -18.57 3.31
C THR A 294 17.54 -17.16 3.89
N LEU A 295 16.47 -16.48 4.32
CA LEU A 295 16.58 -15.12 4.83
C LEU A 295 17.21 -15.09 6.23
N ARG A 296 18.05 -14.09 6.49
CA ARG A 296 18.74 -13.92 7.78
C ARG A 296 17.79 -13.80 8.98
N ASN A 297 16.56 -13.33 8.74
CA ASN A 297 15.50 -13.16 9.74
C ASN A 297 14.50 -14.32 9.78
N TRP A 298 14.81 -15.47 9.15
CA TRP A 298 13.93 -16.64 9.13
C TRP A 298 13.41 -17.02 10.51
N SER A 299 14.24 -16.99 11.54
CA SER A 299 13.81 -17.34 12.90
C SER A 299 12.66 -16.47 13.45
N LYS A 300 12.56 -15.20 13.01
CA LYS A 300 11.42 -14.34 13.35
C LYS A 300 10.20 -14.66 12.51
N ILE A 301 10.40 -14.86 11.21
CA ILE A 301 9.33 -15.22 10.26
C ILE A 301 8.69 -16.55 10.68
N TYR A 302 9.51 -17.55 11.01
CA TYR A 302 9.07 -18.87 11.46
C TYR A 302 8.18 -18.80 12.70
N ARG A 303 8.52 -17.98 13.69
CA ARG A 303 7.68 -17.80 14.89
C ARG A 303 6.30 -17.23 14.55
N ILE A 304 6.26 -16.24 13.66
CA ILE A 304 5.00 -15.64 13.20
C ILE A 304 4.16 -16.68 12.46
N ILE A 305 4.81 -17.54 11.66
CA ILE A 305 4.14 -18.63 10.94
C ILE A 305 3.61 -19.70 11.91
N GLU A 306 4.43 -20.17 12.86
CA GLU A 306 4.01 -21.19 13.84
C GLU A 306 2.90 -20.71 14.77
N GLU A 307 2.89 -19.43 15.13
CA GLU A 307 1.86 -18.83 15.99
C GLU A 307 0.54 -18.56 15.22
N SER A 308 0.52 -18.74 13.89
CA SER A 308 -0.64 -18.50 13.06
C SER A 308 -1.43 -19.77 12.79
N ASP A 309 -2.60 -19.89 13.44
CA ASP A 309 -3.59 -20.96 13.16
C ASP A 309 -4.19 -20.88 11.73
N GLU A 310 -3.85 -19.84 10.96
CA GLU A 310 -4.43 -19.53 9.65
C GLU A 310 -3.46 -19.77 8.47
N PHE A 311 -2.32 -20.41 8.73
CA PHE A 311 -1.28 -20.67 7.73
C PHE A 311 -1.48 -22.01 7.02
N ILE A 312 -1.42 -21.99 5.68
CA ILE A 312 -1.57 -23.17 4.83
C ILE A 312 -0.34 -23.29 3.90
N GLU A 313 0.35 -24.42 3.96
CA GLU A 313 1.43 -24.80 3.03
C GLU A 313 0.83 -25.65 1.90
N GLU A 314 0.97 -25.21 0.64
CA GLU A 314 0.37 -25.87 -0.53
C GLU A 314 1.41 -26.38 -1.55
N ASP A 315 0.99 -27.42 -2.28
CA ASP A 315 1.69 -28.01 -3.43
C ASP A 315 1.30 -27.24 -4.72
N ASP A 316 2.28 -26.84 -5.53
CA ASP A 316 2.25 -25.74 -6.53
C ASP A 316 1.21 -25.85 -7.67
N SER A 317 0.36 -26.88 -7.71
CA SER A 317 -0.53 -27.21 -8.84
C SER A 317 -1.94 -26.62 -8.79
N LEU A 318 -2.26 -25.83 -7.77
CA LEU A 318 -3.63 -25.73 -7.28
C LEU A 318 -4.16 -24.29 -7.09
N PHE A 319 -3.40 -23.23 -7.39
CA PHE A 319 -3.75 -21.85 -7.00
C PHE A 319 -5.09 -21.33 -7.54
N GLU A 320 -5.51 -21.71 -8.76
CA GLU A 320 -6.85 -21.38 -9.27
C GLU A 320 -7.90 -22.44 -8.96
N THR A 321 -7.53 -23.66 -8.60
CA THR A 321 -8.48 -24.73 -8.33
C THR A 321 -8.83 -24.84 -6.85
N PHE A 322 -7.88 -24.63 -5.93
CA PHE A 322 -8.03 -24.91 -4.50
C PHE A 322 -8.90 -23.92 -3.74
N TYR A 323 -8.76 -22.62 -4.05
CA TYR A 323 -9.55 -21.58 -3.39
C TYR A 323 -11.03 -21.64 -3.81
N PHE A 324 -11.27 -22.08 -5.04
CA PHE A 324 -12.59 -22.17 -5.63
C PHE A 324 -13.24 -23.56 -5.45
N ASP A 325 -12.45 -24.65 -5.39
CA ASP A 325 -12.94 -25.99 -5.05
C ASP A 325 -13.32 -26.08 -3.57
N LYS A 326 -12.62 -25.42 -2.64
CA LYS A 326 -13.02 -25.44 -1.23
C LYS A 326 -14.31 -24.68 -0.91
N ILE A 327 -14.65 -23.65 -1.69
CA ILE A 327 -15.95 -22.99 -1.60
C ILE A 327 -17.06 -23.89 -2.17
N ASN A 328 -16.73 -24.84 -3.05
CA ASN A 328 -17.64 -25.86 -3.56
C ASN A 328 -17.60 -27.20 -2.76
N GLN A 329 -16.72 -27.38 -1.78
CA GLN A 329 -16.51 -28.65 -1.04
C GLN A 329 -17.10 -28.69 0.38
N THR A 330 -18.07 -27.84 0.72
CA THR A 330 -18.89 -28.01 1.95
C THR A 330 -20.07 -28.97 1.79
N ASP A 331 -20.02 -29.88 0.83
CA ASP A 331 -21.05 -30.88 0.57
C ASP A 331 -20.71 -32.30 1.08
N ASN A 332 -19.89 -32.43 2.13
CA ASN A 332 -19.65 -33.76 2.75
C ASN A 332 -19.27 -33.73 4.25
N LEU A 333 -20.05 -33.05 5.10
CA LEU A 333 -20.09 -33.38 6.54
C LEU A 333 -21.51 -33.25 7.10
N ILE A 334 -22.40 -34.16 6.71
CA ILE A 334 -23.36 -34.74 7.66
C ILE A 334 -22.86 -36.14 7.99
N GLN A 335 -22.23 -36.31 9.16
CA GLN A 335 -22.54 -37.42 10.06
C GLN A 335 -22.04 -37.13 11.48
N VAL A 336 -23.03 -36.85 12.33
CA VAL A 336 -23.19 -37.23 13.75
C VAL A 336 -21.96 -37.87 14.43
N HIS A 337 -21.16 -37.06 15.13
CA HIS A 337 -21.03 -37.04 16.60
C HIS A 337 -20.15 -35.88 17.06
#